data_AF-A0A1Q7WSX5-F1
#
_entry.id   AF-A0A1Q7WSX5-F1
#
_cell.length_a   1.000
_cell.length_b   1.000
_cell.length_c   1.000
_cell.angle_alpha   90.00
_cell.angle_beta   90.00
_cell.angle_gamma   90.00
#
_symmetry.space_group_name_H-M   'P 1'
#
loop_
_entity.id
_entity.type
_entity.pdbx_description
1 polymer ?
#
loop_
_entity_poly.entity_id
_entity_poly.type
_entity_poly.pdbx_seq_one_letter_code
_entity_poly.pdbx_strand_id
1 'polypeptide(L)'
;MMRFLTNLQIPLPKAFYAAAEFVLNGYLRRVLEQDEIDTERVKNLLETAKLEGVAIDAATLEFAYRHTLERMVEQLDANPTMDPLQRLDSAASLIPVLPFHVDLWKIQNVYYRLRENIYPDMRRLKQRGDRTADAWMDCFEALGQKLNVKVD
;
A
#
# COMPACT_ATOMS: atom_id res chain seq x y z
N MET A 1 25.96 4.84 -5.94
CA MET A 1 27.15 4.77 -6.83
C MET A 1 26.98 5.57 -8.13
N MET A 2 25.74 5.72 -8.64
CA MET A 2 25.45 6.39 -9.93
C MET A 2 25.78 7.89 -9.96
N ARG A 3 25.67 8.58 -8.81
CA ARG A 3 25.97 10.03 -8.68
C ARG A 3 27.45 10.39 -8.80
N PHE A 4 28.36 9.43 -8.60
CA PHE A 4 29.80 9.67 -8.79
C PHE A 4 30.14 9.84 -10.27
N LEU A 5 29.42 9.14 -11.17
CA LEU A 5 29.67 9.17 -12.61
C LEU A 5 28.98 10.36 -13.30
N THR A 6 27.82 10.79 -12.79
CA THR A 6 27.09 11.95 -13.36
C THR A 6 27.77 13.29 -13.08
N ASN A 7 28.47 13.43 -11.94
CA ASN A 7 29.27 14.62 -11.65
C ASN A 7 30.53 14.76 -12.54
N LEU A 8 30.91 13.70 -13.28
CA LEU A 8 32.10 13.65 -14.13
C LEU A 8 31.83 13.94 -15.62
N GLN A 9 30.61 14.34 -16.01
CA GLN A 9 30.20 14.51 -17.42
C GLN A 9 30.48 13.27 -18.31
N ILE A 10 30.53 12.07 -17.73
CA ILE A 10 30.63 10.83 -18.51
C ILE A 10 29.22 10.29 -18.68
N PRO A 11 28.68 10.19 -19.91
CA PRO A 11 27.38 9.60 -20.13
C PRO A 11 27.41 8.14 -19.65
N LEU A 12 26.58 7.82 -18.66
CA LEU A 12 26.47 6.48 -18.12
C LEU A 12 26.07 5.52 -19.27
N PRO A 13 26.82 4.42 -19.51
CA PRO A 13 26.48 3.50 -20.59
C PRO A 13 25.06 2.95 -20.42
N LYS A 14 24.26 2.93 -21.49
CA LYS A 14 22.84 2.52 -21.48
C LYS A 14 22.59 1.18 -20.76
N ALA A 15 23.55 0.25 -20.82
CA ALA A 15 23.47 -1.04 -20.14
C ALA A 15 23.39 -0.93 -18.60
N PHE A 16 24.09 0.03 -17.99
CA PHE A 16 24.02 0.25 -16.53
C PHE A 16 22.68 0.84 -16.11
N TYR A 17 22.13 1.74 -16.92
CA TYR A 17 20.80 2.31 -16.68
C TYR A 17 19.71 1.22 -16.76
N ALA A 18 19.74 0.38 -17.80
CA ALA A 18 18.80 -0.73 -17.94
C ALA A 18 18.91 -1.76 -16.78
N ALA A 19 20.13 -2.04 -16.31
CA ALA A 19 20.33 -2.90 -15.14
C ALA A 19 19.77 -2.28 -13.85
N ALA A 20 19.98 -0.97 -13.64
CA ALA A 20 19.43 -0.26 -12.48
C ALA A 20 17.89 -0.25 -12.51
N GLU A 21 17.30 -0.01 -13.69
CA GLU A 21 15.86 -0.09 -13.91
C GLU A 21 15.29 -1.46 -13.58
N PHE A 22 15.90 -2.53 -14.10
CA PHE A 22 15.47 -3.89 -13.83
C PHE A 22 15.55 -4.25 -12.34
N VAL A 23 16.67 -3.91 -11.69
CA VAL A 23 16.90 -4.24 -10.28
C VAL A 23 15.94 -3.47 -9.36
N LEU A 24 15.77 -2.16 -9.59
CA LEU A 24 14.93 -1.32 -8.74
C LEU A 24 13.46 -1.70 -8.86
N ASN A 25 12.93 -1.87 -10.08
CA ASN A 25 11.56 -2.35 -10.29
C ASN A 25 11.36 -3.76 -9.71
N GLY A 26 12.36 -4.64 -9.83
CA GLY A 26 12.34 -5.96 -9.19
C GLY A 26 12.26 -5.88 -7.66
N TYR A 27 12.96 -4.94 -7.02
CA TYR A 27 12.87 -4.73 -5.57
C TYR A 27 11.54 -4.13 -5.15
N LEU A 28 11.04 -3.11 -5.85
CA LEU A 28 9.72 -2.54 -5.57
C LEU A 28 8.63 -3.61 -5.66
N ARG A 29 8.64 -4.39 -6.76
CA ARG A 29 7.67 -5.47 -6.96
C ARG A 29 7.68 -6.45 -5.80
N ARG A 30 8.87 -6.94 -5.40
CA ARG A 30 8.99 -7.90 -4.30
C ARG A 30 8.43 -7.37 -2.99
N VAL A 31 8.65 -6.10 -2.67
CA VAL A 31 8.14 -5.51 -1.41
C VAL A 31 6.62 -5.30 -1.47
N LEU A 32 6.09 -4.91 -2.63
CA LEU A 32 4.64 -4.72 -2.83
C LEU A 32 3.85 -6.05 -2.87
N GLU A 33 4.50 -7.17 -3.17
CA GLU A 33 3.89 -8.51 -3.18
C GLU A 33 3.83 -9.18 -1.79
N GLN A 34 4.43 -8.56 -0.75
CA GLN A 34 4.48 -9.15 0.60
C GLN A 34 3.14 -9.05 1.35
N ASP A 35 2.83 -10.05 2.16
CA ASP A 35 1.70 -10.09 3.10
C ASP A 35 1.75 -8.96 4.14
N GLU A 36 2.94 -8.46 4.41
CA GLU A 36 3.20 -7.32 5.27
C GLU A 36 4.15 -6.39 4.51
N ILE A 37 3.59 -5.32 3.94
CA ILE A 37 4.33 -4.39 3.10
C ILE A 37 5.14 -3.47 4.00
N ASP A 38 6.47 -3.52 3.85
CA ASP A 38 7.39 -2.57 4.46
C ASP A 38 7.27 -1.20 3.76
N THR A 39 6.37 -0.36 4.27
CA THR A 39 6.05 0.93 3.66
C THR A 39 7.23 1.89 3.61
N GLU A 40 8.11 1.86 4.61
CA GLU A 40 9.33 2.68 4.64
C GLU A 40 10.31 2.23 3.56
N ARG A 41 10.47 0.91 3.37
CA ARG A 41 11.28 0.39 2.28
C ARG A 41 10.73 0.75 0.90
N VAL A 42 9.41 0.74 0.70
CA VAL A 42 8.80 1.20 -0.56
C VAL A 42 9.15 2.67 -0.82
N LYS A 43 8.94 3.55 0.17
CA LYS A 43 9.26 4.99 0.04
C LYS A 43 10.73 5.23 -0.31
N ASN A 44 11.65 4.54 0.37
CA ASN A 44 13.09 4.65 0.12
C ASN A 44 13.47 4.20 -1.31
N LEU A 45 12.85 3.13 -1.81
CA LEU A 45 13.07 2.66 -3.19
C LEU A 45 12.53 3.64 -4.23
N LEU A 46 11.34 4.22 -4.00
CA LEU A 46 10.76 5.25 -4.86
C LEU A 46 11.61 6.53 -4.88
N GLU A 47 12.13 6.96 -3.72
CA GLU A 47 13.06 8.09 -3.64
C GLU A 47 14.35 7.79 -4.39
N THR A 48 14.90 6.57 -4.25
CA THR A 48 16.08 6.14 -4.98
C THR A 48 15.86 6.19 -6.50
N ALA A 49 14.72 5.69 -6.99
CA ALA A 49 14.38 5.77 -8.41
C ALA A 49 14.33 7.21 -8.91
N LYS A 50 13.68 8.10 -8.13
CA LYS A 50 13.59 9.52 -8.44
C LYS A 50 14.98 10.18 -8.49
N LEU A 51 15.85 9.88 -7.52
CA LEU A 51 17.20 10.45 -7.43
C LEU A 51 18.14 9.94 -8.52
N GLU A 52 18.00 8.68 -8.92
CA GLU A 52 18.82 8.05 -9.97
C GLU A 52 18.22 8.21 -11.37
N GLY A 53 17.03 8.83 -11.48
CA GLY A 53 16.33 9.05 -12.74
C GLY A 53 15.85 7.77 -13.40
N VAL A 54 15.62 6.70 -12.63
CA VAL A 54 15.20 5.39 -13.10
C VAL A 54 13.70 5.37 -13.35
N ALA A 55 13.28 4.83 -14.50
CA ALA A 55 11.87 4.68 -14.85
C ALA A 55 11.19 3.65 -13.93
N ILE A 56 9.98 3.99 -13.48
CA ILE A 56 9.12 3.08 -12.72
C ILE A 56 8.19 2.34 -13.69
N ASP A 57 8.19 1.01 -13.62
CA ASP A 57 7.25 0.15 -14.33
C ASP A 57 5.89 0.18 -13.62
N ALA A 58 5.16 1.28 -13.85
CA ALA A 58 3.89 1.56 -13.19
C ALA A 58 2.87 0.42 -13.37
N ALA A 59 2.78 -0.17 -14.57
CA ALA A 59 1.78 -1.21 -14.85
C ALA A 59 2.05 -2.49 -14.05
N THR A 60 3.30 -2.96 -14.02
CA THR A 60 3.67 -4.16 -13.26
C THR A 60 3.54 -3.94 -11.75
N LEU A 61 3.96 -2.77 -11.25
CA LEU A 61 3.90 -2.46 -9.83
C LEU A 61 2.48 -2.19 -9.33
N GLU A 62 1.63 -1.53 -10.13
CA GLU A 62 0.21 -1.35 -9.84
C GLU A 62 -0.46 -2.71 -9.69
N PHE A 63 -0.27 -3.60 -10.66
CA PHE A 63 -0.89 -4.92 -10.65
C PHE A 63 -0.48 -5.72 -9.40
N ALA A 64 0.82 -5.74 -9.10
CA ALA A 64 1.36 -6.42 -7.92
C ALA A 64 0.77 -5.87 -6.62
N TYR A 65 0.77 -4.54 -6.45
CA TYR A 65 0.28 -3.90 -5.24
C TYR A 65 -1.24 -4.05 -5.06
N ARG A 66 -2.02 -3.87 -6.13
CA ARG A 66 -3.47 -4.06 -6.12
C ARG A 66 -3.83 -5.49 -5.69
N HIS A 67 -3.19 -6.51 -6.27
CA HIS A 67 -3.45 -7.91 -5.92
C HIS A 67 -3.13 -8.20 -4.45
N THR A 68 -2.09 -7.58 -3.89
CA THR A 68 -1.79 -7.68 -2.45
C THR A 68 -2.88 -7.03 -1.60
N LEU A 69 -3.34 -5.81 -1.94
CA LEU A 69 -4.42 -5.14 -1.23
C LEU A 69 -5.74 -5.92 -1.29
N GLU A 70 -6.08 -6.49 -2.44
CA GLU A 70 -7.26 -7.33 -2.61
C GLU A 70 -7.22 -8.56 -1.68
N ARG A 71 -6.07 -9.21 -1.57
CA ARG A 71 -5.90 -10.34 -0.65
C ARG A 71 -5.98 -9.92 0.81
N MET A 72 -5.38 -8.78 1.16
CA MET A 72 -5.44 -8.24 2.53
C MET A 72 -6.87 -7.90 2.95
N VAL A 73 -7.67 -7.30 2.06
CA VAL A 73 -9.07 -6.99 2.38
C VAL A 73 -9.94 -8.24 2.46
N GLU A 74 -9.65 -9.29 1.67
CA GLU A 74 -10.31 -10.59 1.79
C GLU A 74 -9.97 -11.28 3.12
N GLN A 75 -8.72 -11.17 3.59
CA GLN A 75 -8.32 -11.65 4.92
C GLN A 75 -9.04 -10.89 6.05
N LEU A 76 -9.22 -9.57 5.90
CA LEU A 76 -10.01 -8.77 6.83
C LEU A 76 -11.49 -9.16 6.82
N ASP A 77 -12.08 -9.41 5.65
CA ASP A 77 -13.47 -9.88 5.51
C ASP A 77 -13.68 -11.24 6.18
N ALA A 78 -12.72 -12.15 6.02
CA ALA A 78 -12.77 -13.47 6.63
C ALA A 78 -12.55 -13.45 8.16
N ASN A 79 -11.76 -12.51 8.67
CA ASN A 79 -11.45 -12.38 10.09
C ASN A 79 -11.32 -10.90 10.49
N PRO A 80 -12.42 -10.22 10.85
CA PRO A 80 -12.44 -8.77 11.08
C PRO A 80 -11.86 -8.38 12.46
N THR A 81 -10.61 -8.74 12.71
CA THR A 81 -9.86 -8.39 13.92
C THR A 81 -8.92 -7.21 13.66
N MET A 82 -8.22 -6.76 14.72
CA MET A 82 -7.31 -5.62 14.63
C MET A 82 -6.12 -5.87 13.69
N ASP A 83 -5.51 -7.05 13.76
CA ASP A 83 -4.27 -7.35 13.01
C ASP A 83 -4.41 -7.22 11.48
N PRO A 84 -5.38 -7.87 10.79
CA PRO A 84 -5.55 -7.71 9.35
C PRO A 84 -5.98 -6.30 8.98
N LEU A 85 -6.73 -5.61 9.86
CA LEU A 85 -7.15 -4.22 9.64
C LEU A 85 -5.95 -3.28 9.63
N GLN A 86 -5.06 -3.39 10.62
CA GLN A 86 -3.85 -2.57 10.72
C GLN A 86 -2.88 -2.83 9.56
N ARG A 87 -2.77 -4.09 9.11
CA ARG A 87 -1.94 -4.44 7.94
C ARG A 87 -2.46 -3.78 6.67
N LEU A 88 -3.77 -3.87 6.43
CA LEU A 88 -4.40 -3.22 5.28
C LEU A 88 -4.31 -1.69 5.37
N ASP A 89 -4.54 -1.11 6.55
CA ASP A 89 -4.44 0.34 6.81
C ASP A 89 -3.01 0.87 6.58
N SER A 90 -2.01 0.11 7.02
CA SER A 90 -0.60 0.41 6.78
C SER A 90 -0.27 0.31 5.30
N ALA A 91 -0.68 -0.76 4.63
CA ALA A 91 -0.49 -0.93 3.19
C ALA A 91 -1.13 0.22 2.40
N ALA A 92 -2.39 0.57 2.68
CA ALA A 92 -3.14 1.63 2.02
C ALA A 92 -2.52 3.03 2.22
N SER A 93 -1.68 3.23 3.23
CA SER A 93 -0.96 4.50 3.43
C SER A 93 0.02 4.84 2.30
N LEU A 94 0.38 3.86 1.45
CA LEU A 94 1.25 4.08 0.30
C LEU A 94 0.52 4.70 -0.90
N ILE A 95 -0.79 4.52 -1.03
CA ILE A 95 -1.60 5.03 -2.16
C ILE A 95 -1.26 6.49 -2.54
N PRO A 96 -1.22 7.47 -1.61
CA PRO A 96 -0.94 8.86 -1.96
C PRO A 96 0.51 9.16 -2.38
N VAL A 97 1.46 8.27 -2.11
CA VAL A 97 2.89 8.49 -2.44
C VAL A 97 3.37 7.70 -3.66
N LEU A 98 2.54 6.79 -4.18
CA LEU A 98 2.89 6.03 -5.38
C LEU A 98 2.88 6.92 -6.63
N PRO A 99 3.83 6.75 -7.56
CA PRO A 99 3.91 7.51 -8.80
C PRO A 99 2.93 7.00 -9.87
N PHE A 100 1.91 6.22 -9.49
CA PHE A 100 0.91 5.62 -10.35
C PHE A 100 -0.43 5.48 -9.64
N HIS A 101 -1.51 5.43 -10.41
CA HIS A 101 -2.85 5.22 -9.88
C HIS A 101 -3.07 3.73 -9.58
N VAL A 102 -3.82 3.42 -8.52
CA VAL A 102 -4.17 2.05 -8.12
C VAL A 102 -5.68 1.90 -8.25
N ASP A 103 -6.15 0.86 -8.94
CA ASP A 103 -7.58 0.56 -8.99
C ASP A 103 -8.05 -0.04 -7.65
N LEU A 104 -8.87 0.73 -6.93
CA LEU A 104 -9.38 0.38 -5.60
C LEU A 104 -10.76 -0.25 -5.61
N TRP A 105 -11.41 -0.45 -6.77
CA TRP A 105 -12.84 -0.76 -6.84
C TRP A 105 -13.22 -2.01 -6.03
N LYS A 106 -12.46 -3.11 -6.16
CA LYS A 106 -12.72 -4.34 -5.41
C LYS A 106 -12.48 -4.15 -3.90
N ILE A 107 -11.44 -3.41 -3.52
CA ILE A 107 -11.12 -3.12 -2.12
C ILE A 107 -12.21 -2.28 -1.47
N GLN A 108 -12.68 -1.25 -2.17
CA GLN A 108 -13.80 -0.41 -1.73
C GLN A 108 -15.07 -1.23 -1.56
N ASN A 109 -15.40 -2.12 -2.50
CA ASN A 109 -16.58 -2.97 -2.41
C ASN A 109 -16.57 -3.90 -1.18
N VAL A 110 -15.41 -4.49 -0.85
CA VAL A 110 -15.28 -5.34 0.35
C VAL A 110 -15.39 -4.48 1.61
N TYR A 111 -14.74 -3.32 1.64
CA TYR A 111 -14.85 -2.37 2.75
C TYR A 111 -16.31 -1.96 3.01
N TYR A 112 -17.08 -1.68 1.96
CA TYR A 112 -18.51 -1.38 2.09
C TYR A 112 -19.31 -2.53 2.73
N ARG A 113 -19.03 -3.79 2.35
CA ARG A 113 -19.69 -4.95 2.99
C ARG A 113 -19.33 -5.09 4.46
N LEU A 114 -18.06 -4.89 4.81
CA LEU A 114 -17.60 -4.88 6.20
C LEU A 114 -18.30 -3.78 7.02
N ARG A 115 -18.47 -2.60 6.42
CA ARG A 115 -19.22 -1.49 7.02
C ARG A 115 -20.68 -1.85 7.28
N GLU A 116 -21.33 -2.59 6.38
CA GLU A 116 -22.73 -2.98 6.57
C GLU A 116 -22.91 -4.11 7.59
N ASN A 117 -21.98 -5.07 7.60
CA ASN A 117 -22.15 -6.32 8.35
C ASN A 117 -21.45 -6.34 9.71
N ILE A 118 -20.30 -5.67 9.85
CA ILE A 118 -19.43 -5.77 11.06
C ILE A 118 -19.47 -4.48 11.89
N TYR A 119 -19.40 -3.32 11.23
CA TYR A 119 -19.35 -2.03 11.91
C TYR A 119 -20.52 -1.78 12.90
N PRO A 120 -21.79 -2.18 12.62
CA PRO A 120 -22.88 -2.02 13.59
C PRO A 120 -22.67 -2.81 14.88
N ASP A 121 -22.07 -4.00 14.81
CA ASP A 121 -21.81 -4.84 15.99
C ASP A 121 -20.63 -4.30 16.80
N MET A 122 -19.56 -3.84 16.14
CA MET A 122 -18.46 -3.11 16.81
C MET A 122 -18.97 -1.86 17.53
N ARG A 123 -19.89 -1.10 16.91
CA ARG A 123 -20.52 0.07 17.54
C ARG A 123 -21.30 -0.30 18.81
N ARG A 124 -22.03 -1.41 18.81
CA ARG A 124 -22.75 -1.91 19.99
C ARG A 124 -21.78 -2.31 21.11
N LEU A 125 -20.66 -2.93 20.78
CA LEU A 125 -19.61 -3.30 21.76
C LEU A 125 -18.95 -2.06 22.36
N LYS A 126 -18.61 -1.06 21.54
CA LYS A 126 -18.10 0.25 22.00
C LYS A 126 -19.05 0.93 22.98
N GLN A 127 -20.36 0.94 22.68
CA GLN A 127 -21.39 1.50 23.58
C GLN A 127 -21.46 0.78 24.94
N ARG A 128 -21.01 -0.47 25.02
CA ARG A 128 -20.91 -1.24 26.27
C ARG A 128 -19.57 -1.07 27.00
N GLY A 129 -18.68 -0.21 26.48
CA GLY A 129 -17.38 0.10 27.07
C GLY A 129 -16.22 -0.77 26.59
N ASP A 130 -16.39 -1.52 25.50
CA ASP A 130 -15.31 -2.31 24.91
C ASP A 130 -14.29 -1.41 24.20
N ARG A 131 -13.08 -1.32 24.79
CA ARG A 131 -11.97 -0.52 24.24
C ARG A 131 -11.36 -1.09 22.97
N THR A 132 -11.47 -2.41 22.77
CA THR A 132 -10.96 -3.08 21.56
C THR A 132 -11.84 -2.73 20.37
N ALA A 133 -13.16 -2.71 20.58
CA ALA A 133 -14.12 -2.26 19.57
C ALA A 133 -13.90 -0.78 19.21
N ASP A 134 -13.60 0.06 20.21
CA ASP A 134 -13.30 1.48 20.00
C ASP A 134 -12.09 1.67 19.08
N ALA A 135 -10.94 1.08 19.44
CA ALA A 135 -9.73 1.15 18.63
C ALA A 135 -9.91 0.55 17.22
N TRP A 136 -10.68 -0.53 17.10
CA TRP A 136 -10.96 -1.15 15.81
C TRP A 136 -11.75 -0.21 14.91
N MET A 137 -12.78 0.47 15.45
CA MET A 137 -13.58 1.44 14.70
C MET A 137 -12.73 2.63 14.22
N ASP A 138 -11.87 3.18 15.08
CA ASP A 138 -10.97 4.29 14.72
C ASP A 138 -10.05 3.91 13.56
N CYS A 139 -9.47 2.70 13.61
CA CYS A 139 -8.62 2.19 12.52
C CYS A 139 -9.42 1.93 11.24
N PHE A 140 -10.66 1.43 11.36
CA PHE A 140 -11.54 1.17 10.23
C PHE A 140 -11.93 2.47 9.51
N GLU A 141 -12.19 3.54 10.25
CA GLU A 141 -12.47 4.87 9.71
C GLU A 141 -11.25 5.49 9.02
N ALA A 142 -10.06 5.37 9.63
CA ALA A 142 -8.80 5.82 9.03
C ALA A 142 -8.50 5.11 7.69
N LEU A 143 -8.76 3.80 7.62
CA LEU A 143 -8.67 3.03 6.37
C LEU A 143 -9.67 3.56 5.33
N GLY A 144 -10.92 3.84 5.72
CA GLY A 144 -11.94 4.38 4.83
C GLY A 144 -11.50 5.69 4.16
N GLN A 145 -10.88 6.59 4.93
CA GLN A 145 -10.32 7.84 4.40
C GLN A 145 -9.24 7.61 3.35
N LYS A 146 -8.32 6.66 3.58
CA LYS A 146 -7.25 6.30 2.63
C LYS A 146 -7.79 5.66 1.36
N LEU A 147 -8.88 4.90 1.47
CA LEU A 147 -9.58 4.30 0.33
C LEU A 147 -10.53 5.28 -0.38
N ASN A 148 -10.61 6.54 0.08
CA ASN A 148 -11.54 7.56 -0.39
C ASN A 148 -13.03 7.09 -0.34
N VAL A 149 -13.36 6.34 0.72
CA VAL A 149 -14.71 5.89 1.06
C VAL A 149 -15.21 6.72 2.23
N LYS A 150 -16.39 7.34 2.09
CA LYS A 150 -17.02 8.04 3.20
C LYS A 150 -17.61 7.06 4.21
N VAL A 151 -17.23 7.24 5.47
CA VAL A 151 -17.90 6.65 6.64
C VAL A 151 -18.74 7.78 7.23
N ASP A 152 -20.06 7.69 7.10
CA ASP A 152 -21.03 8.63 7.69
C ASP A 152 -21.58 8.07 9.01
#